data_AF-A0A7V5ZF02-F1
#
_entry.id   AF-A0A7V5ZF02-F1
#
_cell.length_a   1.000
_cell.length_b   1.000
_cell.length_c   1.000
_cell.angle_alpha   90.00
_cell.angle_beta   90.00
_cell.angle_gamma   90.00
#
_symmetry.space_group_name_H-M   'P 1'
#
loop_
_entity.id
_entity.type
_entity.pdbx_description
1 polymer ?
#
loop_
_entity_poly.entity_id
_entity_poly.type
_entity_poly.pdbx_seq_one_letter_code
_entity_poly.pdbx_strand_id
1 'polypeptide(L)'
;MPLRKEDLHPRIREQLRQVEATWQPMRYRDTLLAIIIGVTLFAALLSISVQSIKVPAHVLGFVAALILFVLIGGAVLYFMQRAARVPLLQALGQLTDTVSLSAGERAYVEVVQALAESKTLSESTRRDLLPQANALLEHWLQLEGYEHQLRGIAGTATETDLQRLRKQWREATDPVAREALQQSIEILRQRLHQRDTVEAHLQRVAALKELILQMFSSLHESLIRLQVLPASAETVDVHLLYLRLSEVQSETRAIEQALQELQVSVR
;
A
#
# COMPACT_ATOMS: atom_id res chain seq x y z
N MET A 1 5.14 15.87 17.03
CA MET A 1 4.25 16.06 15.88
C MET A 1 3.50 14.75 15.64
N PRO A 2 2.16 14.79 15.46
CA PRO A 2 1.38 13.61 15.15
C PRO A 2 1.73 13.07 13.76
N LEU A 3 1.76 11.74 13.60
CA LEU A 3 1.91 11.10 12.30
C LEU A 3 0.80 11.55 11.35
N ARG A 4 1.16 11.92 10.13
CA ARG A 4 0.21 12.32 9.09
C ARG A 4 0.06 11.19 8.08
N LYS A 5 -1.10 11.12 7.44
CA LYS A 5 -1.37 10.20 6.31
C LYS A 5 -0.39 10.40 5.15
N GLU A 6 0.18 11.60 5.07
CA GLU A 6 1.12 12.03 4.03
C GLU A 6 2.47 11.34 4.17
N ASP A 7 2.84 10.98 5.41
CA ASP A 7 4.13 10.39 5.77
C ASP A 7 4.15 8.86 5.56
N LEU A 8 2.99 8.25 5.33
CA LEU A 8 2.84 6.83 5.08
C LEU A 8 3.35 6.43 3.70
N HIS A 9 3.71 5.16 3.56
CA HIS A 9 4.03 4.56 2.27
C HIS A 9 2.96 4.88 1.20
N PRO A 10 3.35 5.28 -0.03
CA PRO A 10 2.42 5.67 -1.08
C PRO A 10 1.34 4.63 -1.38
N ARG A 11 1.70 3.34 -1.34
CA ARG A 11 0.77 2.21 -1.54
C ARG A 11 -0.38 2.24 -0.53
N ILE A 12 -0.07 2.32 0.76
CA ILE A 12 -1.05 2.33 1.84
C ILE A 12 -1.86 3.62 1.82
N ARG A 13 -1.22 4.74 1.50
CA ARG A 13 -1.91 6.03 1.32
C ARG A 13 -2.97 5.96 0.22
N GLU A 14 -2.68 5.27 -0.88
CA GLU A 14 -3.63 5.10 -1.97
C GLU A 14 -4.78 4.17 -1.58
N GLN A 15 -4.50 3.04 -0.92
CA GLN A 15 -5.54 2.16 -0.39
C GLN A 15 -6.43 2.88 0.64
N LEU A 16 -5.85 3.72 1.52
CA LEU A 16 -6.61 4.56 2.44
C LEU A 16 -7.53 5.53 1.72
N ARG A 17 -7.07 6.15 0.62
CA ARG A 17 -7.93 7.03 -0.20
C ARG A 17 -9.08 6.27 -0.83
N GLN A 18 -8.84 5.05 -1.31
CA GLN A 18 -9.90 4.20 -1.88
C GLN A 18 -10.95 3.85 -0.83
N VAL A 19 -10.52 3.44 0.36
CA VAL A 19 -11.43 3.21 1.49
C VAL A 19 -12.18 4.49 1.82
N GLU A 20 -11.50 5.62 2.04
CA GLU A 20 -12.17 6.90 2.33
C GLU A 20 -13.19 7.31 1.26
N ALA A 21 -12.89 7.09 -0.03
CA ALA A 21 -13.82 7.37 -1.12
C ALA A 21 -15.09 6.50 -1.06
N THR A 22 -14.96 5.22 -0.67
CA THR A 22 -16.13 4.33 -0.51
C THR A 22 -17.03 4.68 0.68
N TRP A 23 -16.50 5.34 1.71
CA TRP A 23 -17.25 5.70 2.93
C TRP A 23 -17.77 7.15 2.95
N GLN A 24 -17.24 8.03 2.10
CA GLN A 24 -17.76 9.40 1.94
C GLN A 24 -19.22 9.55 1.44
N PRO A 25 -19.84 8.65 0.64
CA PRO A 25 -21.20 8.89 0.14
C PRO A 25 -22.25 8.91 1.26
N MET A 26 -22.02 8.20 2.37
CA MET A 26 -22.95 8.19 3.51
C MET A 26 -22.97 9.53 4.24
N ARG A 27 -21.80 10.20 4.36
CA ARG A 27 -21.68 11.51 5.01
C ARG A 27 -22.14 12.65 4.11
N TYR A 28 -22.06 12.47 2.79
CA TYR A 28 -22.55 13.44 1.80
C TYR A 28 -24.08 13.62 1.87
N ARG A 29 -24.83 12.55 2.19
CA ARG A 29 -26.29 12.60 2.31
C ARG A 29 -26.75 13.50 3.47
N ASP A 30 -26.10 13.39 4.63
CA ASP A 30 -26.43 14.20 5.80
C ASP A 30 -26.05 15.67 5.60
N THR A 31 -24.95 15.94 4.89
CA THR A 31 -24.58 17.31 4.50
C THR A 31 -25.54 17.90 3.47
N LEU A 32 -25.99 17.13 2.48
CA LEU A 32 -26.99 17.61 1.52
C LEU A 32 -28.30 17.94 2.22
N LEU A 33 -28.74 17.12 3.17
CA LEU A 33 -29.93 17.41 3.98
C LEU A 33 -29.77 18.70 4.78
N ALA A 34 -28.63 18.91 5.44
CA ALA A 34 -28.36 20.15 6.18
C ALA A 34 -28.37 21.39 5.27
N ILE A 35 -27.78 21.29 4.07
CA ILE A 35 -27.79 22.38 3.07
C ILE A 35 -29.22 22.63 2.58
N ILE A 36 -29.97 21.59 2.24
CA ILE A 36 -31.36 21.70 1.77
C ILE A 36 -32.24 22.37 2.85
N ILE A 37 -32.09 21.98 4.12
CA ILE A 37 -32.79 22.60 5.25
C ILE A 37 -32.39 24.08 5.39
N GLY A 38 -31.10 24.40 5.29
CA GLY A 38 -30.62 25.79 5.35
C GLY A 38 -31.18 26.65 4.22
N VAL A 39 -31.17 26.14 2.98
CA VAL A 39 -31.70 26.82 1.80
C VAL A 39 -33.21 27.01 1.88
N THR A 40 -33.95 26.00 2.33
CA THR A 40 -35.41 26.11 2.51
C THR A 40 -35.77 27.11 3.59
N LEU A 41 -35.04 27.14 4.73
CA LEU A 41 -35.26 28.15 5.77
C LEU A 41 -34.97 29.57 5.27
N PHE A 42 -33.89 29.74 4.49
CA PHE A 42 -33.52 31.02 3.89
C PHE A 42 -34.57 31.49 2.87
N ALA A 43 -35.06 30.59 2.00
CA ALA A 43 -36.11 30.88 1.03
C ALA A 43 -37.43 31.27 1.70
N ALA A 44 -37.79 30.63 2.82
CA ALA A 44 -38.96 30.99 3.62
C ALA A 44 -38.85 32.41 4.20
N LEU A 45 -37.70 32.76 4.77
CA LEU A 45 -37.40 34.12 5.27
C LEU A 45 -37.46 35.17 4.14
N LEU A 46 -36.94 34.82 2.96
CA LEU A 46 -36.99 35.64 1.75
C LEU A 46 -38.43 35.90 1.29
N SER A 47 -39.28 34.87 1.27
CA SER A 47 -40.68 34.98 0.82
C SER A 47 -41.49 35.93 1.71
N ILE A 48 -41.26 35.89 3.02
CA ILE A 48 -41.85 36.84 3.99
C ILE A 48 -41.40 38.28 3.69
N SER A 49 -40.14 38.46 3.25
CA SER A 49 -39.58 39.78 2.99
C SER A 49 -40.05 40.41 1.67
N VAL A 50 -40.39 39.62 0.64
CA VAL A 50 -40.72 40.10 -0.73
C VAL A 50 -42.14 40.65 -0.87
N GLN A 51 -43.08 40.30 0.02
CA GLN A 51 -44.44 40.87 -0.01
C GLN A 51 -44.50 42.38 0.37
N SER A 52 -43.37 43.01 0.66
CA SER A 52 -43.25 44.42 1.07
C SER A 52 -42.54 45.27 -0.02
N ILE A 53 -43.31 46.02 -0.80
CA ILE A 53 -43.02 46.78 -2.05
C ILE A 53 -41.89 47.88 -1.97
N LYS A 54 -41.34 48.24 -3.17
CA LYS A 54 -40.51 49.40 -3.65
C LYS A 54 -39.25 49.83 -2.87
N VAL A 55 -38.12 49.23 -3.27
CA VAL A 55 -36.70 49.34 -2.84
C VAL A 55 -36.39 50.23 -1.62
N PRO A 56 -36.64 49.68 -0.42
CA PRO A 56 -36.29 50.21 0.90
C PRO A 56 -35.02 49.55 1.47
N ALA A 57 -34.61 49.99 2.66
CA ALA A 57 -33.46 49.49 3.45
C ALA A 57 -33.33 47.95 3.56
N HIS A 58 -34.40 47.20 3.28
CA HIS A 58 -34.35 45.74 3.22
C HIS A 58 -33.53 45.17 2.05
N VAL A 59 -33.27 45.91 0.96
CA VAL A 59 -32.36 45.43 -0.11
C VAL A 59 -30.90 45.41 0.36
N LEU A 60 -30.50 46.41 1.15
CA LEU A 60 -29.21 46.40 1.86
C LEU A 60 -29.15 45.27 2.89
N GLY A 61 -30.24 45.07 3.64
CA GLY A 61 -30.38 43.92 4.55
C GLY A 61 -30.28 42.58 3.83
N PHE A 62 -30.84 42.46 2.63
CA PHE A 62 -30.80 41.25 1.81
C PHE A 62 -29.38 40.93 1.33
N VAL A 63 -28.65 41.92 0.81
CA VAL A 63 -27.26 41.72 0.37
C VAL A 63 -26.36 41.35 1.56
N ALA A 64 -26.54 42.02 2.71
CA ALA A 64 -25.80 41.69 3.92
C ALA A 64 -26.11 40.26 4.43
N ALA A 65 -27.39 39.86 4.40
CA ALA A 65 -27.81 38.51 4.77
C ALA A 65 -27.27 37.44 3.81
N LEU A 66 -27.22 37.74 2.50
CA LEU A 66 -26.64 36.84 1.50
C LEU A 66 -25.14 36.64 1.71
N ILE A 67 -24.39 37.73 1.95
CA ILE A 67 -22.96 37.66 2.25
C ILE A 67 -22.71 36.86 3.53
N LEU A 68 -23.51 37.10 4.57
CA LEU A 68 -23.42 36.36 5.84
C LEU A 68 -23.74 34.87 5.62
N PHE A 69 -24.73 34.55 4.80
CA PHE A 69 -25.08 33.16 4.46
C PHE A 69 -23.93 32.46 3.72
N VAL A 70 -23.30 33.12 2.74
CA VAL A 70 -22.14 32.57 2.02
C VAL A 70 -20.94 32.39 2.95
N LEU A 71 -20.66 33.34 3.84
CA LEU A 71 -19.57 33.23 4.81
C LEU A 71 -19.81 32.12 5.82
N ILE A 72 -21.03 32.02 6.37
CA ILE A 72 -21.40 30.95 7.31
C ILE A 72 -21.40 29.61 6.59
N GLY A 73 -21.98 29.51 5.39
CA GLY A 73 -21.98 28.29 4.59
C GLY A 73 -20.55 27.84 4.23
N GLY A 74 -19.68 28.77 3.84
CA GLY A 74 -18.27 28.52 3.58
C GLY A 74 -17.50 28.09 4.83
N ALA A 75 -17.74 28.76 5.97
CA ALA A 75 -17.14 28.38 7.24
C ALA A 75 -17.62 27.00 7.70
N VAL A 76 -18.91 26.70 7.61
CA VAL A 76 -19.48 25.39 7.91
C VAL A 76 -18.87 24.32 7.01
N LEU A 77 -18.81 24.54 5.69
CA LEU A 77 -18.15 23.61 4.77
C LEU A 77 -16.68 23.40 5.10
N TYR A 78 -15.95 24.47 5.43
CA TYR A 78 -14.54 24.40 5.83
C TYR A 78 -14.34 23.61 7.15
N PHE A 79 -15.13 23.91 8.17
CA PHE A 79 -15.09 23.20 9.46
C PHE A 79 -15.55 21.75 9.31
N MET A 80 -16.51 21.46 8.42
CA MET A 80 -16.97 20.11 8.14
C MET A 80 -15.93 19.31 7.35
N GLN A 81 -15.25 19.90 6.37
CA GLN A 81 -14.11 19.25 5.68
C GLN A 81 -12.96 18.95 6.66
N ARG A 82 -12.73 19.82 7.63
CA ARG A 82 -11.73 19.61 8.68
C ARG A 82 -12.15 18.52 9.68
N ALA A 83 -13.42 18.49 10.07
CA ALA A 83 -14.01 17.46 10.94
C ALA A 83 -14.28 16.11 10.22
N ALA A 84 -14.25 16.10 8.89
CA ALA A 84 -14.41 14.90 8.07
C ALA A 84 -13.13 14.06 7.97
N ARG A 85 -11.99 14.57 8.43
CA ARG A 85 -10.75 13.79 8.48
C ARG A 85 -10.85 12.72 9.56
N VAL A 86 -11.11 11.49 9.11
CA VAL A 86 -11.04 10.30 9.97
C VAL A 86 -9.64 10.26 10.62
N PRO A 87 -9.54 10.17 11.95
CA PRO A 87 -8.27 10.02 12.65
C PRO A 87 -7.45 8.90 12.03
N LEU A 88 -6.12 9.09 11.92
CA LEU A 88 -5.25 8.14 11.25
C LEU A 88 -5.43 6.70 11.77
N LEU A 89 -5.47 6.52 13.09
CA LEU A 89 -5.66 5.20 13.73
C LEU A 89 -6.97 4.54 13.31
N GLN A 90 -8.06 5.30 13.29
CA GLN A 90 -9.37 4.79 12.86
C GLN A 90 -9.36 4.44 11.37
N ALA A 91 -8.70 5.25 10.53
CA ALA A 91 -8.57 4.97 9.10
C ALA A 91 -7.73 3.70 8.84
N LEU A 92 -6.67 3.48 9.62
CA LEU A 92 -5.85 2.27 9.52
C LEU A 92 -6.61 1.02 9.99
N GLY A 93 -7.40 1.10 11.07
CA GLY A 93 -8.24 -0.01 11.51
C GLY A 93 -9.34 -0.35 10.49
N GLN A 94 -9.93 0.66 9.86
CA GLN A 94 -10.87 0.45 8.76
C GLN A 94 -10.21 -0.19 7.55
N LEU A 95 -8.98 0.20 7.22
CA LEU A 95 -8.23 -0.39 6.12
C LEU A 95 -8.02 -1.89 6.32
N THR A 96 -7.63 -2.32 7.53
CA THR A 96 -7.42 -3.74 7.84
C THR A 96 -8.70 -4.58 7.78
N ASP A 97 -9.84 -3.98 8.10
CA ASP A 97 -11.14 -4.68 8.11
C ASP A 97 -11.78 -4.75 6.71
N THR A 98 -11.52 -3.77 5.85
CA THR A 98 -12.22 -3.60 4.57
C THR A 98 -11.42 -4.03 3.35
N VAL A 99 -10.08 -3.99 3.42
CA VAL A 99 -9.21 -4.30 2.29
C VAL A 99 -8.39 -5.55 2.60
N SER A 100 -8.30 -6.47 1.65
CA SER A 100 -7.39 -7.61 1.73
C SER A 100 -5.94 -7.15 1.55
N LEU A 101 -5.27 -6.85 2.65
CA LEU A 101 -3.86 -6.49 2.67
C LEU A 101 -2.98 -7.74 2.52
N SER A 102 -1.86 -7.60 1.80
CA SER A 102 -0.80 -8.64 1.82
C SER A 102 -0.19 -8.77 3.22
N ALA A 103 0.56 -9.84 3.47
CA ALA A 103 1.19 -10.06 4.78
C ALA A 103 2.13 -8.89 5.17
N GLY A 104 2.94 -8.41 4.21
CA GLY A 104 3.82 -7.25 4.43
C GLY A 104 3.05 -5.94 4.61
N GLU A 105 1.98 -5.71 3.84
CA GLU A 105 1.12 -4.52 4.02
C GLU A 105 0.46 -4.51 5.41
N ARG A 106 -0.04 -5.66 5.88
CA ARG A 106 -0.64 -5.80 7.22
C ARG A 106 0.39 -5.55 8.33
N ALA A 107 1.55 -6.20 8.26
CA ALA A 107 2.61 -6.04 9.26
C ALA A 107 3.10 -4.57 9.33
N TYR A 108 3.21 -3.91 8.18
CA TYR A 108 3.50 -2.47 8.12
C TYR A 108 2.42 -1.64 8.83
N VAL A 109 1.12 -1.91 8.56
CA VAL A 109 0.01 -1.16 9.19
C VAL A 109 0.02 -1.33 10.70
N GLU A 110 0.28 -2.53 11.21
CA GLU A 110 0.38 -2.81 12.65
C GLU A 110 1.53 -2.02 13.31
N VAL A 111 2.69 -1.92 12.66
CA VAL A 111 3.81 -1.09 13.13
C VAL A 111 3.44 0.39 13.13
N VAL A 112 2.81 0.90 12.08
CA VAL A 112 2.37 2.30 12.00
C VAL A 112 1.33 2.63 13.06
N GLN A 113 0.38 1.73 13.32
CA GLN A 113 -0.60 1.88 14.40
C GLN A 113 0.12 1.97 15.75
N ALA A 114 1.03 1.06 16.06
CA ALA A 114 1.82 1.10 17.29
C ALA A 114 2.64 2.40 17.42
N LEU A 115 3.26 2.88 16.34
CA LEU A 115 3.98 4.16 16.31
C LEU A 115 3.08 5.37 16.59
N ALA A 116 1.84 5.33 16.09
CA ALA A 116 0.86 6.39 16.27
C ALA A 116 0.19 6.38 17.65
N GLU A 117 0.04 5.21 18.27
CA GLU A 117 -0.52 5.05 19.61
C GLU A 117 0.48 5.35 20.73
N SER A 118 1.78 5.14 20.47
CA SER A 118 2.80 5.37 21.48
C SER A 118 2.94 6.85 21.84
N LYS A 119 2.65 7.16 23.11
CA LYS A 119 2.83 8.48 23.73
C LYS A 119 4.23 8.67 24.33
N THR A 120 4.96 7.58 24.54
CA THR A 120 6.25 7.54 25.23
C THR A 120 7.42 7.75 24.26
N LEU A 121 7.21 7.47 22.98
CA LEU A 121 8.20 7.68 21.93
C LEU A 121 8.45 9.16 21.66
N SER A 122 9.74 9.52 21.63
CA SER A 122 10.18 10.83 21.20
C SER A 122 9.78 11.09 19.74
N GLU A 123 9.60 12.36 19.40
CA GLU A 123 9.24 12.76 18.04
C GLU A 123 10.36 12.47 17.02
N SER A 124 11.64 12.55 17.43
CA SER A 124 12.77 12.20 16.57
C SER A 124 12.77 10.71 16.27
N THR A 125 12.64 9.85 17.30
CA THR A 125 12.60 8.40 17.11
C THR A 125 11.46 7.98 16.19
N ARG A 126 10.28 8.61 16.32
CA ARG A 126 9.16 8.35 15.40
C ARG A 126 9.48 8.76 13.95
N ARG A 127 10.15 9.90 13.77
CA ARG A 127 10.60 10.38 12.46
C ARG A 127 11.67 9.50 11.83
N ASP A 128 12.45 8.79 12.64
CA ASP A 128 13.49 7.88 12.14
C ASP A 128 12.93 6.50 11.82
N LEU A 129 11.99 5.98 12.64
CA LEU A 129 11.41 4.65 12.46
C LEU A 129 10.42 4.56 11.30
N LEU A 130 9.61 5.60 11.06
CA LEU A 130 8.60 5.55 9.99
C LEU A 130 9.22 5.40 8.59
N PRO A 131 10.26 6.16 8.19
CA PRO A 131 10.95 5.94 6.92
C PRO A 131 11.52 4.53 6.78
N GLN A 132 11.98 3.92 7.86
CA GLN A 132 12.50 2.55 7.86
C GLN A 132 11.37 1.53 7.64
N ALA A 133 10.23 1.70 8.30
CA ALA A 133 9.04 0.90 8.03
C ALA A 133 8.55 1.06 6.58
N ASN A 134 8.57 2.29 6.05
CA ASN A 134 8.25 2.56 4.64
C ASN A 134 9.20 1.83 3.69
N ALA A 135 10.51 1.85 3.97
CA ALA A 135 11.51 1.17 3.15
C ALA A 135 11.36 -0.36 3.19
N LEU A 136 11.04 -0.94 4.35
CA LEU A 136 10.75 -2.37 4.48
C LEU A 136 9.54 -2.78 3.63
N LEU A 137 8.47 -1.97 3.64
CA LEU A 137 7.30 -2.24 2.82
C LEU A 137 7.62 -2.11 1.32
N GLU A 138 8.40 -1.10 0.92
CA GLU A 138 8.84 -0.95 -0.47
C GLU A 138 9.63 -2.18 -0.94
N HIS A 139 10.57 -2.69 -0.14
CA HIS A 139 11.31 -3.91 -0.47
C HIS A 139 10.41 -5.16 -0.51
N TRP A 140 9.42 -5.27 0.38
CA TRP A 140 8.43 -6.33 0.31
C TRP A 140 7.67 -6.32 -1.03
N LEU A 141 7.20 -5.15 -1.46
CA LEU A 141 6.45 -4.98 -2.71
C LEU A 141 7.33 -5.27 -3.95
N GLN A 142 8.61 -4.89 -3.91
CA GLN A 142 9.59 -5.23 -4.94
C GLN A 142 9.78 -6.75 -5.05
N LEU A 143 9.95 -7.43 -3.92
CA LEU A 143 10.09 -8.89 -3.86
C LEU A 143 8.83 -9.61 -4.35
N GLU A 144 7.62 -9.11 -4.06
CA GLU A 144 6.38 -9.62 -4.67
C GLU A 144 6.39 -9.47 -6.20
N GLY A 145 6.84 -8.32 -6.70
CA GLY A 145 7.02 -8.09 -8.14
C GLY A 145 7.98 -9.11 -8.77
N TYR A 146 9.13 -9.34 -8.14
CA TYR A 146 10.12 -10.32 -8.62
C TYR A 146 9.59 -11.76 -8.56
N GLU A 147 8.87 -12.13 -7.50
CA GLU A 147 8.22 -13.44 -7.39
C GLU A 147 7.27 -13.70 -8.57
N HIS A 148 6.44 -12.70 -8.92
CA HIS A 148 5.54 -12.79 -10.07
C HIS A 148 6.29 -12.92 -11.39
N GLN A 149 7.35 -12.13 -11.59
CA GLN A 149 8.17 -12.19 -12.80
C GLN A 149 8.91 -13.53 -12.94
N LEU A 150 9.55 -14.01 -11.87
CA LEU A 150 10.25 -15.29 -11.83
C LEU A 150 9.30 -16.46 -12.11
N ARG A 151 8.11 -16.47 -11.50
CA ARG A 151 7.08 -17.48 -11.83
C ARG A 151 6.65 -17.44 -13.29
N GLY A 152 6.63 -16.27 -13.91
CA GLY A 152 6.39 -16.13 -15.34
C GLY A 152 7.49 -16.76 -16.20
N ILE A 153 8.75 -16.71 -15.76
CA ILE A 153 9.91 -17.27 -16.48
C ILE A 153 10.01 -18.80 -16.31
N ALA A 154 9.68 -19.34 -15.12
CA ALA A 154 9.81 -20.77 -14.81
C ALA A 154 9.08 -21.69 -15.80
N GLY A 155 8.05 -21.19 -16.50
CA GLY A 155 7.33 -21.91 -17.55
C GLY A 155 6.68 -23.22 -17.06
N THR A 156 6.28 -24.07 -18.01
CA THR A 156 5.62 -25.36 -17.73
C THR A 156 6.48 -26.57 -18.13
N ALA A 157 7.78 -26.37 -18.37
CA ALA A 157 8.68 -27.45 -18.77
C ALA A 157 8.77 -28.53 -17.67
N THR A 158 8.63 -29.80 -18.08
CA THR A 158 8.65 -30.95 -17.17
C THR A 158 9.68 -32.00 -17.59
N GLU A 159 10.27 -32.70 -16.63
CA GLU A 159 11.18 -33.82 -16.91
C GLU A 159 10.45 -34.95 -17.65
N THR A 160 9.13 -35.09 -17.44
CA THR A 160 8.27 -36.03 -18.17
C THR A 160 8.24 -35.74 -19.68
N ASP A 161 8.21 -34.46 -20.08
CA ASP A 161 8.28 -34.09 -21.50
C ASP A 161 9.65 -34.43 -22.11
N LEU A 162 10.71 -34.30 -21.33
CA LEU A 162 12.07 -34.64 -21.77
C LEU A 162 12.21 -36.15 -22.00
N GLN A 163 11.67 -36.97 -21.10
CA GLN A 163 11.65 -38.42 -21.26
C GLN A 163 10.82 -38.84 -22.47
N ARG A 164 9.65 -38.20 -22.68
CA ARG A 164 8.79 -38.44 -23.84
C ARG A 164 9.51 -38.14 -25.16
N LEU A 165 10.13 -36.97 -25.29
CA LEU A 165 10.89 -36.60 -26.50
C LEU A 165 12.11 -37.52 -26.72
N ARG A 166 12.83 -37.90 -25.66
CA ARG A 166 13.94 -38.86 -25.76
C ARG A 166 13.49 -40.22 -26.27
N LYS A 167 12.31 -40.69 -25.85
CA LYS A 167 11.74 -41.95 -26.35
C LYS A 167 11.42 -41.84 -27.85
N GLN A 168 10.72 -40.77 -28.25
CA GLN A 168 10.39 -40.50 -29.65
C GLN A 168 11.65 -40.40 -30.54
N TRP A 169 12.71 -39.75 -30.05
CA TRP A 169 13.98 -39.64 -30.77
C TRP A 169 14.66 -40.99 -31.01
N ARG A 170 14.56 -41.93 -30.05
CA ARG A 170 15.11 -43.30 -30.22
C ARG A 170 14.30 -44.13 -31.21
N GLU A 171 12.99 -43.90 -31.28
CA GLU A 171 12.05 -44.63 -32.14
C GLU A 171 12.01 -44.04 -33.57
N ALA A 172 12.42 -42.79 -33.76
CA ALA A 172 12.45 -42.14 -35.06
C ALA A 172 13.52 -42.74 -35.98
N THR A 173 13.11 -43.15 -37.18
CA THR A 173 13.96 -43.71 -38.24
C THR A 173 14.32 -42.71 -39.33
N ASP A 174 13.50 -41.68 -39.53
CA ASP A 174 13.78 -40.59 -40.47
C ASP A 174 14.88 -39.66 -39.93
N PRO A 175 15.99 -39.43 -40.67
CA PRO A 175 17.06 -38.55 -40.25
C PRO A 175 16.61 -37.11 -39.98
N VAL A 176 15.66 -36.58 -40.76
CA VAL A 176 15.19 -35.19 -40.58
C VAL A 176 14.38 -35.07 -39.28
N ALA A 177 13.48 -36.01 -39.03
CA ALA A 177 12.72 -36.08 -37.78
C ALA A 177 13.64 -36.25 -36.55
N ARG A 178 14.72 -37.04 -36.65
CA ARG A 178 15.70 -37.21 -35.57
C ARG A 178 16.43 -35.91 -35.25
N GLU A 179 16.83 -35.15 -36.26
CA GLU A 179 17.51 -33.86 -36.05
C GLU A 179 16.57 -32.85 -35.36
N ALA A 180 15.33 -32.72 -35.84
CA ALA A 180 14.33 -31.84 -35.23
C ALA A 180 14.00 -32.23 -33.78
N LEU A 181 13.90 -33.53 -33.48
CA LEU A 181 13.69 -34.04 -32.12
C LEU A 181 14.90 -33.78 -31.24
N GLN A 182 16.13 -33.90 -31.76
CA GLN A 182 17.35 -33.58 -31.03
C GLN A 182 17.39 -32.10 -30.64
N GLN A 183 17.09 -31.19 -31.56
CA GLN A 183 16.99 -29.75 -31.28
C GLN A 183 15.90 -29.48 -30.23
N SER A 184 14.74 -30.14 -30.33
CA SER A 184 13.66 -30.01 -29.35
C SER A 184 14.08 -30.47 -27.95
N ILE A 185 14.84 -31.57 -27.86
CA ILE A 185 15.42 -32.07 -26.59
C ILE A 185 16.41 -31.06 -26.02
N GLU A 186 17.24 -30.45 -26.84
CA GLU A 186 18.23 -29.46 -26.41
C GLU A 186 17.55 -28.20 -25.87
N ILE A 187 16.56 -27.66 -26.58
CA ILE A 187 15.73 -26.54 -26.12
C ILE A 187 15.04 -26.88 -24.79
N LEU A 188 14.47 -28.08 -24.66
CA LEU A 188 13.79 -28.47 -23.43
C LEU A 188 14.76 -28.64 -22.25
N ARG A 189 15.98 -29.14 -22.49
CA ARG A 189 17.03 -29.20 -21.46
C ARG A 189 17.43 -27.81 -20.98
N GLN A 190 17.59 -26.85 -21.90
CA GLN A 190 17.88 -25.47 -21.55
C GLN A 190 16.75 -24.87 -20.69
N ARG A 191 15.48 -25.08 -21.08
CA ARG A 191 14.32 -24.62 -20.29
C ARG A 191 14.25 -25.27 -18.89
N LEU A 192 14.56 -26.56 -18.78
CA LEU A 192 14.59 -27.24 -17.48
C LEU A 192 15.71 -26.70 -16.59
N HIS A 193 16.90 -26.50 -17.15
CA HIS A 193 18.01 -25.89 -16.40
C HIS A 193 17.69 -24.47 -15.94
N GLN A 194 17.07 -23.65 -16.80
CA GLN A 194 16.58 -22.32 -16.43
C GLN A 194 15.55 -22.38 -15.31
N ARG A 195 14.64 -23.37 -15.34
CA ARG A 195 13.63 -23.58 -14.30
C ARG A 195 14.29 -23.84 -12.94
N ASP A 196 15.31 -24.68 -12.88
CA ASP A 196 16.01 -24.98 -11.64
C ASP A 196 16.71 -23.74 -11.06
N THR A 197 17.30 -22.91 -11.92
CA THR A 197 17.89 -21.62 -11.51
C THR A 197 16.81 -20.67 -10.97
N VAL A 198 15.68 -20.56 -11.66
CA VAL A 198 14.54 -19.73 -11.23
C VAL A 198 13.98 -20.20 -9.88
N GLU A 199 13.89 -21.51 -9.65
CA GLU A 199 13.41 -22.09 -8.40
C GLU A 199 14.30 -21.67 -7.21
N ALA A 200 15.63 -21.70 -7.38
CA ALA A 200 16.56 -21.23 -6.38
C ALA A 200 16.35 -19.73 -6.04
N HIS A 201 16.06 -18.90 -7.05
CA HIS A 201 15.73 -17.50 -6.84
C HIS A 201 14.38 -17.31 -6.14
N LEU A 202 13.37 -18.10 -6.48
CA LEU A 202 12.07 -18.07 -5.78
C LEU A 202 12.20 -18.42 -4.30
N GLN A 203 13.02 -19.42 -3.97
CA GLN A 203 13.31 -19.77 -2.57
C GLN A 203 14.01 -18.62 -1.85
N ARG A 204 14.97 -17.95 -2.50
CA ARG A 204 15.63 -16.77 -1.92
C ARG A 204 14.66 -15.62 -1.70
N VAL A 205 13.80 -15.32 -2.67
CA VAL A 205 12.74 -14.30 -2.54
C VAL A 205 11.84 -14.62 -1.35
N ALA A 206 11.39 -15.87 -1.21
CA ALA A 206 10.56 -16.30 -0.08
C ALA A 206 11.27 -16.10 1.27
N ALA A 207 12.56 -16.43 1.36
CA ALA A 207 13.36 -16.23 2.58
C ALA A 207 13.50 -14.75 2.95
N LEU A 208 13.75 -13.88 1.96
CA LEU A 208 13.84 -12.43 2.19
C LEU A 208 12.51 -11.81 2.61
N LYS A 209 11.40 -12.27 2.00
CA LYS A 209 10.05 -11.88 2.42
C LYS A 209 9.82 -12.24 3.90
N GLU A 210 10.12 -13.48 4.29
CA GLU A 210 10.00 -13.89 5.69
C GLU A 210 10.88 -13.05 6.63
N LEU A 211 12.12 -12.75 6.24
CA LEU A 211 13.01 -11.88 7.01
C LEU A 211 12.39 -10.48 7.24
N ILE A 212 11.80 -9.88 6.20
CA ILE A 212 11.10 -8.59 6.33
C ILE A 212 9.92 -8.68 7.31
N LEU A 213 9.14 -9.77 7.28
CA LEU A 213 8.05 -9.97 8.25
C LEU A 213 8.58 -10.08 9.68
N GLN A 214 9.67 -10.80 9.89
CA GLN A 214 10.32 -10.89 11.21
C GLN A 214 10.84 -9.53 11.67
N MET A 215 11.35 -8.69 10.77
CA MET A 215 11.75 -7.31 11.09
C MET A 215 10.56 -6.45 11.50
N PHE A 216 9.42 -6.54 10.80
CA PHE A 216 8.19 -5.85 11.22
C PHE A 216 7.69 -6.34 12.58
N SER A 217 7.70 -7.66 12.82
CA SER A 217 7.31 -8.25 14.10
C SER A 217 8.20 -7.76 15.25
N SER A 218 9.53 -7.81 15.07
CA SER A 218 10.49 -7.32 16.05
C SER A 218 10.33 -5.83 16.35
N LEU A 219 10.03 -5.02 15.31
CA LEU A 219 9.70 -3.61 15.48
C LEU A 219 8.43 -3.44 16.31
N HIS A 220 7.36 -4.13 15.93
CA HIS A 220 6.07 -4.05 16.59
C HIS A 220 6.17 -4.43 18.08
N GLU A 221 6.82 -5.55 18.40
CA GLU A 221 7.07 -5.98 19.78
C GLU A 221 7.87 -4.94 20.57
N SER A 222 8.91 -4.35 19.96
CA SER A 222 9.72 -3.32 20.61
C SER A 222 8.87 -2.09 20.94
N LEU A 223 7.99 -1.67 20.01
CA LEU A 223 7.07 -0.55 20.22
C LEU A 223 6.04 -0.82 21.32
N ILE A 224 5.48 -2.04 21.37
CA ILE A 224 4.57 -2.44 22.45
C ILE A 224 5.29 -2.43 23.80
N ARG A 225 6.49 -3.00 23.89
CA ARG A 225 7.26 -3.02 25.14
C ARG A 225 7.53 -1.61 25.67
N LEU A 226 7.84 -0.66 24.79
CA LEU A 226 8.01 0.75 25.15
C LEU A 226 6.74 1.44 25.64
N GLN A 227 5.58 0.96 25.21
CA GLN A 227 4.29 1.47 25.68
C GLN A 227 4.00 0.99 27.11
N VAL A 228 4.43 -0.24 27.46
CA VAL A 228 4.22 -0.85 28.78
C VAL A 228 5.29 -0.41 29.79
N LEU A 229 6.56 -0.28 29.38
CA LEU A 229 7.68 0.12 30.25
C LEU A 229 8.37 1.41 29.74
N PRO A 230 7.82 2.60 30.06
CA PRO A 230 8.36 3.88 29.59
C PRO A 230 9.77 4.21 30.10
N ALA A 231 10.20 3.61 31.21
CA ALA A 231 11.52 3.85 31.79
C ALA A 231 12.69 3.30 30.95
N SER A 232 12.41 2.47 29.94
CA SER A 232 13.41 1.88 29.03
C SER A 232 13.42 2.51 27.64
N ALA A 233 12.82 3.70 27.48
CA ALA A 233 12.62 4.36 26.19
C ALA A 233 13.88 4.79 25.43
N GLU A 234 15.06 4.75 26.05
CA GLU A 234 16.31 5.18 25.42
C GLU A 234 16.92 4.18 24.43
N THR A 235 16.46 2.93 24.35
CA THR A 235 17.17 1.88 23.58
C THR A 235 16.29 1.11 22.60
N VAL A 236 15.53 1.78 21.73
CA VAL A 236 15.17 1.12 20.47
C VAL A 236 16.45 1.03 19.65
N ASP A 237 16.92 -0.18 19.35
CA ASP A 237 18.11 -0.38 18.55
C ASP A 237 17.81 -0.11 17.07
N VAL A 238 17.70 1.18 16.75
CA VAL A 238 17.51 1.68 15.39
C VAL A 238 18.70 1.30 14.49
N HIS A 239 19.89 1.15 15.09
CA HIS A 239 21.10 0.81 14.36
C HIS A 239 21.06 -0.62 13.82
N LEU A 240 20.63 -1.59 14.63
CA LEU A 240 20.43 -2.96 14.19
C LEU A 240 19.42 -3.04 13.04
N LEU A 241 18.34 -2.25 13.09
CA LEU A 241 17.37 -2.23 12.02
C LEU A 241 17.94 -1.69 10.72
N TYR A 242 18.74 -0.63 10.79
CA TYR A 242 19.44 -0.08 9.65
C TYR A 242 20.40 -1.11 9.03
N LEU A 243 21.16 -1.83 9.85
CA LEU A 243 22.05 -2.89 9.40
C LEU A 243 21.27 -3.96 8.63
N ARG A 244 20.18 -4.48 9.20
CA ARG A 244 19.34 -5.50 8.57
C ARG A 244 18.66 -4.99 7.29
N LEU A 245 18.20 -3.75 7.28
CA LEU A 245 17.62 -3.13 6.09
C LEU A 245 18.65 -3.02 4.97
N SER A 246 19.90 -2.68 5.29
CA SER A 246 20.98 -2.62 4.30
C SER A 246 21.32 -3.99 3.70
N GLU A 247 21.27 -5.06 4.52
CA GLU A 247 21.41 -6.46 4.05
C GLU A 247 20.28 -6.82 3.07
N VAL A 248 19.03 -6.56 3.45
CA VAL A 248 17.85 -6.80 2.59
C VAL A 248 17.95 -6.03 1.27
N GLN A 249 18.36 -4.75 1.33
CA GLN A 249 18.53 -3.92 0.14
C GLN A 249 19.61 -4.48 -0.81
N SER A 250 20.74 -4.93 -0.26
CA SER A 250 21.82 -5.54 -1.05
C SER A 250 21.33 -6.80 -1.75
N GLU A 251 20.64 -7.68 -1.03
CA GLU A 251 20.11 -8.94 -1.59
C GLU A 251 19.00 -8.69 -2.62
N THR A 252 18.17 -7.67 -2.41
CA THR A 252 17.09 -7.30 -3.34
C THR A 252 17.68 -6.85 -4.68
N ARG A 253 18.77 -6.06 -4.66
CA ARG A 253 19.51 -5.67 -5.87
C ARG A 253 20.15 -6.85 -6.57
N ALA A 254 20.70 -7.81 -5.83
CA ALA A 254 21.27 -9.02 -6.42
C ALA A 254 20.20 -9.85 -7.16
N ILE A 255 18.98 -9.91 -6.63
CA ILE A 255 17.84 -10.56 -7.30
C ILE A 255 17.42 -9.78 -8.55
N GLU A 256 17.35 -8.45 -8.47
CA GLU A 256 17.04 -7.61 -9.62
C GLU A 256 18.03 -7.83 -10.78
N GLN A 257 19.33 -7.86 -10.48
CA GLN A 257 20.38 -8.15 -11.45
C GLN A 257 20.22 -9.54 -12.07
N ALA A 258 20.04 -10.58 -11.24
CA ALA A 258 19.80 -11.93 -11.73
C ALA A 258 18.57 -12.02 -12.63
N LEU A 259 17.51 -11.26 -12.30
CA LEU A 259 16.29 -11.22 -13.10
C LEU A 259 16.53 -10.55 -14.47
N GLN A 260 17.32 -9.48 -14.53
CA GLN A 260 17.72 -8.85 -15.79
C GLN A 260 18.53 -9.81 -16.66
N GLU A 261 19.47 -10.57 -16.08
CA GLU A 261 20.25 -11.58 -16.79
C GLU A 261 19.36 -12.69 -17.38
N LEU A 262 18.39 -13.18 -16.59
CA LEU A 262 17.44 -14.19 -17.04
C LEU A 262 16.56 -13.68 -18.20
N GLN A 263 16.15 -12.41 -18.17
CA GLN A 263 15.37 -11.82 -19.27
C GLN A 263 16.16 -11.68 -20.56
N VAL A 264 17.46 -11.39 -20.48
CA VAL A 264 18.35 -11.34 -21.65
C VAL A 264 18.58 -12.73 -22.23
N SER A 265 18.71 -13.77 -21.39
CA SER A 265 18.91 -15.15 -21.84
C SER A 265 17.69 -15.77 -22.54
N VAL A 266 16.51 -15.16 -22.45
CA VAL A 266 15.26 -15.66 -23.06
C VAL A 266 15.00 -15.05 -24.44
N ARG A 267 15.75 -14.00 -24.84
CA ARG A 267 15.68 -13.39 -26.18
C ARG A 267 16.67 -14.04 -27.14
#